data_AF-A0A8B6FWN5-F1
#
_entry.id   AF-A0A8B6FWN5-F1
#
_cell.length_a   1.000
_cell.length_b   1.000
_cell.length_c   1.000
_cell.angle_alpha   90.00
_cell.angle_beta   90.00
_cell.angle_gamma   90.00
#
_symmetry.space_group_name_H-M   'P 1'
#
loop_
_entity.id
_entity.type
_entity.pdbx_description
1 polymer ?
#
loop_
_entity_poly.entity_id
_entity_poly.type
_entity_poly.pdbx_seq_one_letter_code
_entity_poly.pdbx_strand_id
1 'polypeptide(L)'
;MATVMLVSLGMIILFNRIHCTKTDDRLSALEINEQSLTSSIVTIQHKLLTWNQQHQCVKPVSCLDIYFEDRRNPSGEYIIYQREYAVKVYCSFEGDYGFTFISRKSAEAIIDVNSLYSTNDFAKIRVLKHTGEQREVLVENLLSFQNLSKLSFAINSHDKYKGPSQLHPYLFLGFLPINLAENRNSQGYRAKDMDFTFVNCDGNPNSYISFFFNPKHASPGSLGSANDFMTHWITSSIAIDYPRYMDSSFYMDWEMHMGGCGGFLTSNVLNIKAALGLPFAIPKV
;
A
#
# COMPACT_ATOMS: atom_id res chain seq x y z
N MET A 1 11.96 -57.17 -45.55
CA MET A 1 12.81 -56.52 -44.53
C MET A 1 12.41 -55.07 -44.48
N ALA A 2 11.66 -54.70 -43.43
CA ALA A 2 11.16 -53.36 -43.24
C ALA A 2 12.18 -52.54 -42.44
N THR A 3 12.65 -51.44 -43.02
CA THR A 3 13.48 -50.45 -42.34
C THR A 3 12.58 -49.26 -42.04
N VAL A 4 12.19 -49.13 -40.77
CA VAL A 4 11.42 -48.00 -40.25
C VAL A 4 12.38 -46.85 -39.99
N MET A 5 12.24 -45.75 -40.74
CA MET A 5 12.87 -44.47 -40.41
C MET A 5 12.12 -43.83 -39.25
N LEU A 6 12.81 -43.58 -38.14
CA LEU A 6 12.33 -42.73 -37.06
C LEU A 6 12.33 -41.26 -37.52
N VAL A 7 11.14 -40.65 -37.50
CA VAL A 7 10.98 -39.19 -37.58
C VAL A 7 11.12 -38.61 -36.18
N SER A 8 12.15 -37.78 -36.00
CA SER A 8 12.36 -36.96 -34.81
C SER A 8 11.38 -35.78 -34.82
N LEU A 9 10.36 -35.81 -33.95
CA LEU A 9 9.57 -34.63 -33.60
C LEU A 9 10.22 -33.95 -32.39
N GLY A 10 10.97 -32.88 -32.65
CA GLY A 10 11.44 -31.96 -31.62
C GLY A 10 10.26 -31.19 -31.02
N MET A 11 9.82 -31.61 -29.85
CA MET A 11 8.84 -30.88 -29.05
C MET A 11 9.58 -29.75 -28.32
N ILE A 12 9.49 -28.53 -28.86
CA ILE A 12 9.91 -27.32 -28.15
C ILE A 12 8.94 -27.11 -26.99
N ILE A 13 9.36 -27.47 -25.78
CA ILE A 13 8.63 -27.13 -24.55
C ILE A 13 8.97 -25.68 -24.22
N LEU A 14 8.07 -24.76 -24.59
CA LEU A 14 8.02 -23.41 -24.06
C LEU A 14 7.63 -23.50 -22.57
N PHE A 15 8.60 -23.28 -21.68
CA PHE A 15 8.32 -23.11 -20.25
C PHE A 15 7.70 -21.73 -20.03
N ASN A 16 6.36 -21.66 -20.03
CA ASN A 16 5.66 -20.50 -19.48
C ASN A 16 5.74 -20.57 -17.94
N ARG A 17 6.38 -19.57 -17.33
CA ARG A 17 6.22 -19.29 -15.89
C ARG A 17 4.76 -18.87 -15.67
N ILE A 18 4.05 -19.59 -14.80
CA ILE A 18 2.74 -19.15 -14.31
C ILE A 18 2.98 -17.99 -13.35
N HIS A 19 2.47 -16.81 -13.70
CA HIS A 19 2.46 -15.65 -12.82
C HIS A 19 1.21 -15.68 -11.97
N CYS A 20 1.37 -15.83 -10.65
CA CYS A 20 0.26 -15.92 -9.70
C CYS A 20 -0.28 -14.54 -9.26
N THR A 21 0.18 -13.48 -9.91
CA THR A 21 -0.04 -12.08 -9.52
C THR A 21 -1.05 -11.34 -10.39
N LYS A 22 -1.52 -11.97 -11.48
CA LYS A 22 -2.52 -11.39 -12.39
C LYS A 22 -3.78 -12.26 -12.37
N THR A 23 -4.92 -11.64 -12.13
CA THR A 23 -6.26 -12.25 -12.20
C THR A 23 -6.41 -13.02 -13.52
N ASP A 24 -6.29 -14.34 -13.47
CA ASP A 24 -6.60 -15.23 -14.57
C ASP A 24 -7.54 -16.32 -14.05
N ASP A 25 -8.85 -16.06 -14.14
CA ASP A 25 -9.96 -16.95 -13.75
C ASP A 25 -10.11 -18.17 -14.70
N ARG A 26 -9.00 -18.72 -15.20
CA ARG A 26 -9.00 -19.82 -16.17
C ARG A 26 -8.19 -21.02 -15.70
N LEU A 27 -8.62 -21.60 -14.59
CA LEU A 27 -8.34 -23.01 -14.29
C LEU A 27 -9.68 -23.75 -14.18
N SER A 28 -10.31 -23.96 -15.34
CA SER A 28 -11.40 -24.94 -15.46
C SER A 28 -10.83 -26.34 -15.31
N ALA A 29 -11.38 -27.08 -14.36
CA ALA A 29 -11.09 -28.48 -14.10
C ALA A 29 -11.30 -29.34 -15.35
N LEU A 30 -10.28 -30.08 -15.76
CA LEU A 30 -10.40 -31.19 -16.69
C LEU A 30 -10.74 -32.45 -15.89
N GLU A 31 -12.02 -32.80 -15.81
CA GLU A 31 -12.44 -34.15 -15.43
C GLU A 31 -12.14 -35.10 -16.60
N ILE A 32 -11.25 -36.06 -16.38
CA ILE A 32 -10.96 -37.14 -17.35
C ILE A 32 -11.50 -38.45 -16.78
N ASN A 33 -12.41 -39.06 -17.54
CA ASN A 33 -13.12 -40.29 -17.24
C ASN A 33 -12.15 -41.50 -17.21
N GLU A 34 -12.19 -42.30 -16.14
CA GLU A 34 -11.36 -43.49 -15.97
C GLU A 34 -11.84 -44.62 -16.87
N GLN A 35 -11.13 -44.89 -17.98
CA GLN A 35 -11.16 -46.21 -18.60
C GLN A 35 -9.87 -46.48 -19.40
N SER A 36 -9.17 -47.55 -19.02
CA SER A 36 -7.98 -48.15 -19.64
C SER A 36 -6.65 -47.38 -19.45
N LEU A 37 -5.95 -47.70 -18.35
CA LEU A 37 -4.65 -47.13 -18.00
C LEU A 37 -3.49 -47.88 -18.68
N THR A 38 -2.68 -47.16 -19.47
CA THR A 38 -1.34 -47.59 -19.90
C THR A 38 -0.26 -46.93 -19.04
N SER A 39 0.91 -47.58 -18.89
CA SER A 39 2.02 -47.14 -18.00
C SER A 39 2.52 -45.72 -18.26
N SER A 40 2.30 -45.19 -19.46
CA SER A 40 2.66 -43.82 -19.86
C SER A 40 1.78 -42.75 -19.18
N ILE A 41 0.51 -43.06 -18.88
CA ILE A 41 -0.42 -42.12 -18.22
C ILE A 41 -0.10 -42.00 -16.73
N VAL A 42 0.28 -43.10 -16.07
CA VAL A 42 0.72 -43.10 -14.67
C VAL A 42 1.95 -42.23 -14.47
N THR A 43 2.88 -42.22 -15.44
CA THR A 43 4.09 -41.38 -15.40
C THR A 43 3.76 -39.89 -15.61
N ILE A 44 2.75 -39.58 -16.44
CA ILE A 44 2.28 -38.21 -16.66
C ILE A 44 1.54 -37.68 -15.42
N GLN A 45 0.66 -38.47 -14.80
CA GLN A 45 -0.03 -38.11 -13.56
C GLN A 45 0.97 -37.89 -12.42
N HIS A 46 1.96 -38.77 -12.27
CA HIS A 46 2.98 -38.62 -11.23
C HIS A 46 3.88 -37.40 -11.46
N LYS A 47 4.16 -37.03 -12.72
CA LYS A 47 4.87 -35.79 -13.08
C LYS A 47 4.02 -34.53 -12.90
N LEU A 48 2.71 -34.58 -13.14
CA LEU A 48 1.80 -33.47 -12.86
C LEU A 48 1.61 -33.24 -11.36
N LEU A 49 1.52 -34.33 -10.58
CA LEU A 49 1.46 -34.28 -9.11
C LEU A 49 2.76 -33.71 -8.51
N THR A 50 3.94 -34.11 -9.00
CA THR A 50 5.21 -33.54 -8.54
C THR A 50 5.44 -32.12 -9.05
N TRP A 51 4.95 -31.77 -10.24
CA TRP A 51 5.00 -30.39 -10.75
C TRP A 51 4.11 -29.45 -9.93
N ASN A 52 2.90 -29.87 -9.54
CA ASN A 52 2.03 -29.12 -8.63
C ASN A 52 2.60 -28.99 -7.21
N GLN A 53 3.36 -29.97 -6.73
CA GLN A 53 4.05 -29.88 -5.44
C GLN A 53 5.32 -28.99 -5.48
N GLN A 54 6.00 -28.89 -6.63
CA GLN A 54 7.17 -28.02 -6.80
C GLN A 54 6.83 -26.56 -7.17
N HIS A 55 5.61 -26.29 -7.63
CA HIS A 55 5.14 -24.94 -8.00
C HIS A 55 4.01 -24.46 -7.11
N GLN A 56 4.08 -24.74 -5.80
CA GLN A 56 3.21 -24.07 -4.83
C GLN A 56 3.43 -22.56 -4.98
N CYS A 57 2.49 -21.89 -5.64
CA CYS A 57 2.54 -20.44 -5.78
C CYS A 57 2.48 -19.83 -4.39
N VAL A 58 3.62 -19.32 -3.95
CA VAL A 58 3.71 -18.56 -2.72
C VAL A 58 2.90 -17.29 -2.95
N LYS A 59 1.78 -17.18 -2.24
CA LYS A 59 0.93 -16.00 -2.26
C LYS A 59 1.75 -14.82 -1.71
N PRO A 60 1.97 -13.74 -2.48
CA PRO A 60 2.75 -12.61 -1.99
C PRO A 60 2.04 -11.98 -0.80
N VAL A 61 2.76 -11.65 0.26
CA VAL A 61 2.19 -11.03 1.47
C VAL A 61 2.43 -9.53 1.50
N SER A 62 3.27 -9.01 0.61
CA SER A 62 3.63 -7.60 0.47
C SER A 62 3.94 -7.21 -0.99
N CYS A 63 3.99 -5.91 -1.28
CA CYS A 63 4.50 -5.40 -2.56
C CYS A 63 5.99 -5.72 -2.78
N LEU A 64 6.75 -5.89 -1.69
CA LEU A 64 8.16 -6.28 -1.76
C LEU A 64 8.30 -7.73 -2.28
N ASP A 65 7.41 -8.63 -1.87
CA ASP A 65 7.40 -10.01 -2.40
C ASP A 65 7.09 -10.03 -3.89
N ILE A 66 6.12 -9.21 -4.33
CA ILE A 66 5.78 -9.06 -5.75
C ILE A 66 6.99 -8.58 -6.55
N TYR A 67 7.75 -7.63 -6.00
CA TYR A 67 8.97 -7.15 -6.62
C TYR A 67 10.04 -8.25 -6.74
N PHE A 68 10.20 -9.10 -5.71
CA PHE A 68 11.19 -10.18 -5.73
C PHE A 68 10.79 -11.39 -6.55
N GLU A 69 9.50 -11.67 -6.71
CA GLU A 69 9.01 -12.73 -7.59
C GLU A 69 9.41 -12.46 -9.05
N ASP A 70 9.22 -11.22 -9.52
CA ASP A 70 9.71 -10.75 -10.81
C ASP A 70 10.00 -9.24 -10.78
N ARG A 71 11.27 -8.88 -10.88
CA ARG A 71 11.72 -7.47 -10.87
C ARG A 71 11.28 -6.66 -12.09
N ARG A 72 10.67 -7.32 -13.08
CA ARG A 72 10.05 -6.67 -14.24
C ARG A 72 8.58 -6.32 -13.98
N ASN A 73 8.03 -6.69 -12.83
CA ASN A 73 6.68 -6.32 -12.45
C ASN A 73 6.55 -4.79 -12.47
N PRO A 74 5.61 -4.24 -13.27
CA PRO A 74 5.42 -2.80 -13.32
C PRO A 74 4.76 -2.31 -12.03
N SER A 75 4.83 -0.99 -11.78
CA SER A 75 3.95 -0.40 -10.79
C SER A 75 2.49 -0.61 -11.20
N GLY A 76 1.61 -0.94 -10.26
CA GLY A 76 0.24 -1.30 -10.60
C GLY A 76 -0.57 -1.88 -9.43
N GLU A 77 -1.78 -2.31 -9.75
CA GLU A 77 -2.67 -2.97 -8.80
C GLU A 77 -2.36 -4.46 -8.68
N TYR A 78 -2.36 -4.95 -7.44
CA TYR A 78 -2.09 -6.35 -7.10
C TYR A 78 -2.97 -6.82 -5.95
N ILE A 79 -3.00 -8.15 -5.76
CA ILE A 79 -3.53 -8.77 -4.55
C ILE A 79 -2.37 -9.33 -3.76
N ILE A 80 -2.29 -8.95 -2.48
CA ILE A 80 -1.43 -9.59 -1.49
C ILE A 80 -2.30 -10.35 -0.49
N TYR A 81 -1.71 -11.29 0.24
CA TYR A 81 -2.42 -12.12 1.20
C TYR A 81 -1.90 -11.89 2.61
N GLN A 82 -2.78 -11.42 3.48
CA GLN A 82 -2.49 -11.18 4.90
C GLN A 82 -3.25 -12.22 5.70
N ARG A 83 -2.53 -13.25 6.18
CA ARG A 83 -3.14 -14.48 6.71
C ARG A 83 -4.07 -15.09 5.65
N GLU A 84 -5.36 -15.20 5.95
CA GLU A 84 -6.38 -15.73 5.03
C GLU A 84 -7.07 -14.63 4.18
N TYR A 85 -6.73 -13.36 4.36
CA TYR A 85 -7.40 -12.24 3.69
C TYR A 85 -6.68 -11.80 2.42
N ALA A 86 -7.42 -11.69 1.32
CA ALA A 86 -6.97 -11.01 0.12
C ALA A 86 -7.06 -9.48 0.31
N VAL A 87 -5.94 -8.80 0.11
CA VAL A 87 -5.80 -7.35 0.28
C VAL A 87 -5.47 -6.75 -1.08
N LYS A 88 -6.32 -5.85 -1.56
CA LYS A 88 -6.09 -5.12 -2.80
C LYS A 88 -5.14 -3.97 -2.53
N VAL A 89 -3.98 -3.99 -3.17
CA VAL A 89 -2.94 -2.97 -3.04
C VAL A 89 -2.56 -2.37 -4.39
N TYR A 90 -2.00 -1.17 -4.35
CA TYR A 90 -1.23 -0.63 -5.46
C TYR A 90 0.24 -0.60 -5.03
N CYS A 91 1.10 -1.24 -5.82
CA CYS A 91 2.54 -1.27 -5.61
C CYS A 91 3.18 -0.25 -6.56
N SER A 92 3.82 0.77 -5.98
CA SER A 92 4.67 1.71 -6.72
C SER A 92 6.12 1.27 -6.56
N PHE A 93 6.87 1.10 -7.65
CA PHE A 93 8.28 0.71 -7.64
C PHE A 93 9.10 1.88 -8.22
N GLU A 94 9.90 2.54 -7.39
CA GLU A 94 10.51 3.85 -7.66
C GLU A 94 11.97 3.92 -7.21
N GLY A 95 12.89 3.52 -8.10
CA GLY A 95 14.33 3.59 -7.82
C GLY A 95 14.71 2.72 -6.62
N ASP A 96 15.19 3.38 -5.56
CA ASP A 96 15.69 2.72 -4.33
C ASP A 96 14.56 2.32 -3.36
N TYR A 97 13.32 2.72 -3.63
CA TYR A 97 12.17 2.47 -2.77
C TYR A 97 10.93 2.07 -3.57
N GLY A 98 9.96 1.47 -2.89
CA GLY A 98 8.61 1.35 -3.38
C GLY A 98 7.59 1.72 -2.32
N PHE A 99 6.32 1.82 -2.71
CA PHE A 99 5.23 2.22 -1.84
C PHE A 99 4.05 1.28 -1.98
N THR A 100 3.53 0.81 -0.85
CA THR A 100 2.29 0.04 -0.76
C THR A 100 1.14 0.98 -0.44
N PHE A 101 0.15 1.09 -1.32
CA PHE A 101 -1.13 1.76 -1.05
C PHE A 101 -2.22 0.73 -0.87
N ILE A 102 -3.03 0.84 0.19
CA ILE A 102 -4.08 -0.13 0.50
C ILE A 102 -5.42 0.40 -0.01
N SER A 103 -6.17 -0.42 -0.73
CA SER A 103 -7.50 -0.05 -1.21
C SER A 103 -8.52 -0.02 -0.07
N ARG A 104 -9.45 0.94 -0.12
CA ARG A 104 -10.60 0.96 0.81
C ARG A 104 -11.48 -0.29 0.70
N LYS A 105 -11.38 -1.04 -0.40
CA LYS A 105 -12.06 -2.33 -0.60
C LYS A 105 -11.55 -3.43 0.36
N SER A 106 -10.42 -3.20 1.02
CA SER A 106 -9.85 -4.11 2.01
C SER A 106 -10.12 -3.68 3.46
N ALA A 107 -11.16 -2.88 3.69
CA ALA A 107 -11.54 -2.38 5.02
C ALA A 107 -11.77 -3.48 6.06
N GLU A 108 -12.23 -4.67 5.63
CA GLU A 108 -12.54 -5.80 6.50
C GLU A 108 -11.37 -6.77 6.68
N ALA A 109 -10.27 -6.57 5.95
CA ALA A 109 -9.12 -7.45 6.02
C ALA A 109 -8.33 -7.21 7.32
N ILE A 110 -7.85 -8.30 7.93
CA ILE A 110 -6.89 -8.22 9.03
C ILE A 110 -5.50 -8.07 8.41
N ILE A 111 -4.93 -6.87 8.50
CA ILE A 111 -3.66 -6.50 7.87
C ILE A 111 -2.60 -6.27 8.95
N ASP A 112 -1.47 -6.96 8.87
CA ASP A 112 -0.27 -6.59 9.63
C ASP A 112 0.48 -5.48 8.89
N VAL A 113 0.26 -4.23 9.31
CA VAL A 113 0.88 -3.07 8.67
C VAL A 113 2.41 -3.13 8.68
N ASN A 114 3.03 -3.77 9.68
CA ASN A 114 4.48 -3.86 9.82
C ASN A 114 5.13 -4.68 8.70
N SER A 115 4.35 -5.55 8.05
CA SER A 115 4.81 -6.33 6.90
C SER A 115 4.80 -5.55 5.58
N LEU A 116 4.23 -4.35 5.56
CA LEU A 116 4.01 -3.58 4.33
C LEU A 116 5.01 -2.44 4.11
N TYR A 117 5.89 -2.19 5.09
CA TYR A 117 6.94 -1.17 5.03
C TYR A 117 8.25 -1.72 5.59
N SER A 118 9.38 -1.11 5.20
CA SER A 118 10.70 -1.45 5.75
C SER A 118 11.48 -0.22 6.25
N THR A 119 10.92 0.97 6.09
CA THR A 119 11.40 2.20 6.71
C THR A 119 10.22 3.01 7.20
N ASN A 120 10.45 3.86 8.19
CA ASN A 120 9.49 4.80 8.74
C ASN A 120 10.11 6.21 8.85
N ASP A 121 11.10 6.50 8.01
CA ASP A 121 11.72 7.82 7.91
C ASP A 121 10.84 8.82 7.15
N PHE A 122 10.12 8.33 6.15
CA PHE A 122 9.25 9.10 5.28
C PHE A 122 7.98 8.31 4.96
N ALA A 123 7.00 8.96 4.35
CA ALA A 123 5.83 8.33 3.77
C ALA A 123 5.46 9.05 2.47
N LYS A 124 4.69 8.39 1.61
CA LYS A 124 4.12 9.05 0.44
C LYS A 124 2.64 9.31 0.68
N ILE A 125 2.18 10.51 0.36
CA ILE A 125 0.74 10.79 0.29
C ILE A 125 0.38 11.09 -1.15
N ARG A 126 -0.63 10.40 -1.67
CA ARG A 126 -1.26 10.72 -2.95
C ARG A 126 -2.59 11.43 -2.72
N VAL A 127 -2.87 12.45 -3.51
CA VAL A 127 -4.09 13.27 -3.46
C VAL A 127 -4.88 13.05 -4.73
N LEU A 128 -6.19 12.88 -4.59
CA LEU A 128 -7.16 12.94 -5.68
C LEU A 128 -8.00 14.21 -5.52
N LYS A 129 -7.86 15.14 -6.47
CA LYS A 129 -8.71 16.33 -6.54
C LYS A 129 -10.08 15.98 -7.14
N HIS A 130 -11.08 16.81 -6.88
CA HIS A 130 -12.40 16.71 -7.50
C HIS A 130 -12.39 16.78 -9.04
N THR A 131 -11.34 17.38 -9.64
CA THR A 131 -11.13 17.42 -11.09
C THR A 131 -10.65 16.09 -11.68
N GLY A 132 -10.31 15.10 -10.84
CA GLY A 132 -9.67 13.85 -11.25
C GLY A 132 -8.14 13.90 -11.31
N GLU A 133 -7.53 15.07 -11.16
CA GLU A 133 -6.06 15.22 -11.09
C GLU A 133 -5.51 14.47 -9.87
N GLN A 134 -4.50 13.62 -10.10
CA GLN A 134 -3.76 12.93 -9.05
C GLN A 134 -2.39 13.57 -8.83
N ARG A 135 -2.03 13.77 -7.57
CA ARG A 135 -0.75 14.37 -7.15
C ARG A 135 -0.10 13.55 -6.05
N GLU A 136 1.21 13.65 -5.90
CA GLU A 136 1.95 12.97 -4.84
C GLU A 136 2.94 13.88 -4.12
N VAL A 137 3.20 13.56 -2.86
CA VAL A 137 4.19 14.25 -2.02
C VAL A 137 4.82 13.26 -1.05
N LEU A 138 6.12 13.41 -0.80
CA LEU A 138 6.78 12.75 0.32
C LEU A 138 6.66 13.61 1.56
N VAL A 139 6.36 12.97 2.68
CA VAL A 139 6.26 13.60 4.00
C VAL A 139 7.18 12.93 4.99
N GLU A 140 7.74 13.72 5.90
CA GLU A 140 8.71 13.29 6.90
C GLU A 140 8.46 14.04 8.23
N ASN A 141 9.08 13.56 9.30
CA ASN A 141 9.27 14.40 10.48
C ASN A 141 10.14 15.60 10.13
N LEU A 142 9.90 16.73 10.81
CA LEU A 142 10.80 17.89 10.73
C LEU A 142 12.22 17.46 11.09
N LEU A 143 13.22 18.11 10.48
CA LEU A 143 14.64 17.79 10.69
C LEU A 143 15.02 17.75 12.17
N SER A 144 14.47 18.66 12.98
CA SER A 144 14.71 18.72 14.43
C SER A 144 14.21 17.49 15.21
N PHE A 145 13.30 16.69 14.63
CA PHE A 145 12.72 15.50 15.26
C PHE A 145 13.17 14.18 14.61
N GLN A 146 13.83 14.18 13.45
CA GLN A 146 14.21 12.95 12.73
C GLN A 146 15.13 12.01 13.54
N ASN A 147 15.91 12.55 14.47
CA ASN A 147 16.76 11.80 15.40
C ASN A 147 16.06 11.41 16.71
N LEU A 148 14.88 11.96 16.98
CA LEU A 148 14.12 11.75 18.22
C LEU A 148 12.96 10.77 18.04
N SER A 149 12.32 10.80 16.87
CA SER A 149 11.23 9.89 16.52
C SER A 149 11.18 9.61 15.02
N LYS A 150 10.64 8.44 14.69
CA LYS A 150 10.27 8.05 13.34
C LYS A 150 8.77 8.23 13.14
N LEU A 151 8.33 8.21 11.89
CA LEU A 151 6.90 8.16 11.58
C LEU A 151 6.31 6.86 12.16
N SER A 152 5.04 6.91 12.52
CA SER A 152 4.27 5.75 12.97
C SER A 152 3.20 5.41 11.96
N PHE A 153 3.19 4.14 11.52
CA PHE A 153 2.14 3.58 10.71
C PHE A 153 1.33 2.60 11.55
N ALA A 154 0.01 2.69 11.50
CA ALA A 154 -0.87 1.75 12.18
C ALA A 154 -2.19 1.58 11.44
N ILE A 155 -2.87 0.44 11.67
CA ILE A 155 -4.26 0.22 11.26
C ILE A 155 -5.08 0.11 12.53
N ASN A 156 -6.11 0.96 12.66
CA ASN A 156 -7.02 1.00 13.82
C ASN A 156 -6.33 1.12 15.19
N SER A 157 -5.11 1.64 15.22
CA SER A 157 -4.32 1.88 16.42
C SER A 157 -3.56 3.21 16.25
N HIS A 158 -3.18 3.79 17.37
CA HIS A 158 -2.40 5.03 17.46
C HIS A 158 -1.58 4.98 18.76
N ASP A 159 -1.02 3.82 19.09
CA ASP A 159 -0.30 3.58 20.34
C ASP A 159 0.83 4.59 20.54
N LYS A 160 0.83 5.29 21.68
CA LYS A 160 1.76 6.40 22.04
C LYS A 160 1.51 7.73 21.31
N TYR A 161 0.48 7.80 20.47
CA TYR A 161 0.05 9.02 19.78
C TYR A 161 -1.35 9.39 20.25
N LYS A 162 -1.76 10.63 19.99
CA LYS A 162 -3.19 10.93 19.89
C LYS A 162 -3.70 10.49 18.53
N GLY A 163 -4.94 10.02 18.47
CA GLY A 163 -5.53 9.48 17.26
C GLY A 163 -6.95 9.96 17.01
N PRO A 164 -7.54 9.51 15.89
CA PRO A 164 -8.90 9.83 15.51
C PRO A 164 -9.89 9.16 16.47
N SER A 165 -11.02 9.81 16.76
CA SER A 165 -12.05 9.28 17.67
C SER A 165 -13.36 8.89 17.00
N GLN A 166 -13.56 9.22 15.72
CA GLN A 166 -14.90 9.22 15.12
C GLN A 166 -15.14 8.14 14.05
N LEU A 167 -14.13 7.79 13.26
CA LEU A 167 -14.29 6.93 12.09
C LEU A 167 -13.35 5.74 12.12
N HIS A 168 -13.88 4.58 11.73
CA HIS A 168 -13.15 3.32 11.63
C HIS A 168 -13.64 2.52 10.41
N PRO A 169 -12.82 1.62 9.85
CA PRO A 169 -11.40 1.47 10.13
C PRO A 169 -10.56 2.60 9.49
N TYR A 170 -9.31 2.76 9.91
CA TYR A 170 -8.37 3.74 9.36
C TYR A 170 -6.93 3.25 9.27
N LEU A 171 -6.18 3.85 8.34
CA LEU A 171 -4.73 3.92 8.36
C LEU A 171 -4.28 5.17 9.11
N PHE A 172 -3.29 5.04 9.97
CA PHE A 172 -2.75 6.11 10.79
C PHE A 172 -1.33 6.45 10.34
N LEU A 173 -1.06 7.75 10.21
CA LEU A 173 0.26 8.33 10.04
C LEU A 173 0.52 9.29 11.21
N GLY A 174 1.32 8.86 12.19
CA GLY A 174 1.78 9.70 13.30
C GLY A 174 3.14 10.32 13.01
N PHE A 175 3.30 11.61 13.33
CA PHE A 175 4.57 12.33 13.21
C PHE A 175 5.31 12.35 14.55
N LEU A 176 4.71 12.96 15.57
CA LEU A 176 5.29 13.08 16.91
C LEU A 176 4.49 12.29 17.96
N PRO A 177 5.14 11.41 18.76
CA PRO A 177 4.49 10.75 19.89
C PRO A 177 4.15 11.77 20.99
N ILE A 178 3.24 11.39 21.88
CA ILE A 178 2.68 12.28 22.92
C ILE A 178 3.76 12.99 23.74
N ASN A 179 4.78 12.25 24.18
CA ASN A 179 5.87 12.75 25.01
C ASN A 179 6.75 13.81 24.32
N LEU A 180 6.74 13.87 22.99
CA LEU A 180 7.41 14.91 22.22
C LEU A 180 6.45 16.05 21.86
N ALA A 181 5.22 15.69 21.48
CA ALA A 181 4.20 16.61 21.01
C ALA A 181 3.62 17.51 22.12
N GLU A 182 3.71 17.16 23.40
CA GLU A 182 3.16 17.97 24.49
C GLU A 182 4.08 19.14 24.94
N ASN A 183 5.32 19.19 24.45
CA ASN A 183 6.37 20.10 24.95
C ASN A 183 6.26 21.57 24.51
N ARG A 184 5.10 22.01 24.03
CA ARG A 184 4.82 23.40 23.60
C ARG A 184 5.91 24.05 22.72
N ASN A 185 6.51 23.25 21.83
CA ASN A 185 7.61 23.63 20.96
C ASN A 185 7.13 23.85 19.51
N SER A 186 8.07 24.22 18.63
CA SER A 186 7.82 24.25 17.19
C SER A 186 7.65 22.83 16.68
N GLN A 187 6.53 22.55 16.02
CA GLN A 187 6.13 21.24 15.50
C GLN A 187 5.65 21.37 14.06
N GLY A 188 5.39 20.24 13.42
CA GLY A 188 4.92 20.20 12.04
C GLY A 188 5.47 18.99 11.32
N TYR A 189 5.66 19.16 10.02
CA TYR A 189 6.12 18.10 9.13
C TYR A 189 6.94 18.71 8.00
N ARG A 190 7.73 17.86 7.36
CA ARG A 190 8.47 18.23 6.16
C ARG A 190 7.75 17.64 4.95
N ALA A 191 7.57 18.42 3.89
CA ALA A 191 6.97 17.97 2.64
C ALA A 191 7.66 18.61 1.44
N LYS A 192 7.99 17.81 0.42
CA LYS A 192 8.79 18.26 -0.73
C LYS A 192 10.05 19.03 -0.29
N ASP A 193 10.80 18.44 0.63
CA ASP A 193 12.04 19.02 1.14
C ASP A 193 11.94 20.39 1.83
N MET A 194 10.75 20.77 2.27
CA MET A 194 10.51 22.02 3.00
C MET A 194 9.85 21.74 4.34
N ASP A 195 10.30 22.46 5.38
CA ASP A 195 9.75 22.36 6.72
C ASP A 195 8.55 23.28 6.84
N PHE A 196 7.40 22.71 7.21
CA PHE A 196 6.19 23.45 7.52
C PHE A 196 5.94 23.35 9.01
N THR A 197 5.88 24.50 9.67
CA THR A 197 5.90 24.54 11.14
C THR A 197 4.77 25.40 11.72
N PHE A 198 4.44 25.09 12.96
CA PHE A 198 3.61 25.89 13.85
C PHE A 198 4.14 25.76 15.27
N VAL A 199 3.74 26.65 16.18
CA VAL A 199 4.07 26.54 17.60
C VAL A 199 2.91 25.88 18.33
N ASN A 200 3.17 24.77 19.02
CA ASN A 200 2.15 24.18 19.90
C ASN A 200 1.96 25.07 21.14
N CYS A 201 0.86 25.82 21.17
CA CYS A 201 0.65 26.88 22.16
C CYS A 201 0.00 26.39 23.47
N ASP A 202 -0.67 25.23 23.47
CA ASP A 202 -1.42 24.71 24.62
C ASP A 202 -0.89 23.37 25.15
N GLY A 203 -0.01 22.70 24.42
CA GLY A 203 0.55 21.39 24.78
C GLY A 203 -0.34 20.22 24.39
N ASN A 204 -1.39 20.43 23.59
CA ASN A 204 -2.19 19.34 23.05
C ASN A 204 -1.33 18.47 22.12
N PRO A 205 -1.18 17.15 22.35
CA PRO A 205 -0.20 16.33 21.65
C PRO A 205 -0.69 15.73 20.31
N ASN A 206 -1.66 16.35 19.64
CA ASN A 206 -2.07 15.89 18.31
C ASN A 206 -0.97 16.12 17.27
N SER A 207 -0.59 15.08 16.53
CA SER A 207 0.43 15.16 15.50
C SER A 207 0.27 14.01 14.49
N TYR A 208 -0.79 14.05 13.68
CA TYR A 208 -1.11 12.94 12.77
C TYR A 208 -1.94 13.32 11.54
N ILE A 209 -1.98 12.39 10.59
CA ILE A 209 -2.99 12.27 9.54
C ILE A 209 -3.59 10.86 9.60
N SER A 210 -4.91 10.75 9.56
CA SER A 210 -5.62 9.47 9.51
C SER A 210 -6.41 9.37 8.21
N PHE A 211 -6.42 8.18 7.60
CA PHE A 211 -7.08 7.88 6.32
C PHE A 211 -8.14 6.81 6.56
N PHE A 212 -9.41 7.16 6.38
CA PHE A 212 -10.55 6.35 6.76
C PHE A 212 -11.01 5.47 5.60
N PHE A 213 -10.97 4.15 5.82
CA PHE A 213 -11.59 3.19 4.91
C PHE A 213 -13.10 3.43 4.80
N ASN A 214 -13.73 3.79 5.93
CA ASN A 214 -15.12 4.23 6.05
C ASN A 214 -16.14 3.41 5.24
N PRO A 215 -16.23 2.07 5.44
CA PRO A 215 -17.11 1.20 4.67
C PRO A 215 -18.60 1.52 4.86
N LYS A 216 -18.95 2.21 5.95
CA LYS A 216 -20.32 2.66 6.25
C LYS A 216 -20.65 4.03 5.67
N HIS A 217 -19.71 4.67 4.96
CA HIS A 217 -19.87 6.00 4.35
C HIS A 217 -20.35 7.06 5.36
N ALA A 218 -19.92 6.96 6.62
CA ALA A 218 -20.26 7.94 7.64
C ALA A 218 -19.57 9.28 7.35
N SER A 219 -20.26 10.39 7.57
CA SER A 219 -19.63 11.70 7.42
C SER A 219 -18.60 11.92 8.53
N PRO A 220 -17.41 12.45 8.22
CA PRO A 220 -16.54 13.08 9.22
C PRO A 220 -17.35 14.11 10.02
N GLY A 221 -17.39 13.99 11.34
CA GLY A 221 -18.32 14.72 12.20
C GLY A 221 -17.92 16.19 12.43
N SER A 222 -16.63 16.48 12.48
CA SER A 222 -16.11 17.85 12.66
C SER A 222 -15.54 18.41 11.36
N LEU A 223 -16.00 19.61 10.98
CA LEU A 223 -15.38 20.39 9.91
C LEU A 223 -14.29 21.25 10.54
N GLY A 224 -13.05 20.95 10.18
CA GLY A 224 -11.93 21.81 10.50
C GLY A 224 -11.98 23.16 9.75
N SER A 225 -11.05 24.06 10.08
CA SER A 225 -10.82 25.27 9.30
C SER A 225 -9.50 25.12 8.56
N ALA A 226 -9.54 25.31 7.24
CA ALA A 226 -8.32 25.30 6.45
C ALA A 226 -7.44 26.49 6.83
N ASN A 227 -6.16 26.21 7.09
CA ASN A 227 -5.09 27.21 7.16
C ASN A 227 -3.94 26.75 6.25
N ASP A 228 -3.02 27.65 5.92
CA ASP A 228 -1.94 27.35 4.98
C ASP A 228 -1.10 26.16 5.44
N PHE A 229 -0.73 26.12 6.73
CA PHE A 229 0.02 25.03 7.33
C PHE A 229 -0.62 23.64 7.10
N MET A 230 -1.94 23.53 7.30
CA MET A 230 -2.67 22.27 7.15
C MET A 230 -2.79 21.82 5.68
N THR A 231 -2.54 22.72 4.72
CA THR A 231 -2.68 22.43 3.29
C THR A 231 -1.36 22.38 2.52
N HIS A 232 -0.23 22.69 3.15
CA HIS A 232 1.06 22.75 2.47
C HIS A 232 1.51 21.45 1.82
N TRP A 233 1.24 20.29 2.41
CA TRP A 233 1.55 19.00 1.76
C TRP A 233 0.75 18.81 0.44
N ILE A 234 -0.47 19.35 0.35
CA ILE A 234 -1.30 19.30 -0.86
C ILE A 234 -0.77 20.30 -1.89
N THR A 235 -0.51 21.54 -1.50
CA THR A 235 -0.07 22.59 -2.44
C THR A 235 1.36 22.34 -2.94
N SER A 236 2.19 21.69 -2.13
CA SER A 236 3.56 21.27 -2.49
C SER A 236 3.60 19.97 -3.30
N SER A 237 2.50 19.22 -3.39
CA SER A 237 2.47 17.96 -4.17
C SER A 237 2.74 18.19 -5.65
N ILE A 238 3.32 17.19 -6.31
CA ILE A 238 3.61 17.20 -7.74
C ILE A 238 2.56 16.39 -8.51
N ALA A 239 2.27 16.76 -9.75
CA ALA A 239 1.35 16.00 -10.58
C ALA A 239 1.89 14.59 -10.87
N ILE A 240 1.01 13.59 -10.83
CA ILE A 240 1.30 12.23 -11.26
C ILE A 240 0.99 12.15 -12.76
N ASP A 241 1.75 11.34 -13.51
CA ASP A 241 1.46 11.05 -14.91
C ASP A 241 0.35 10.00 -15.04
N TYR A 242 -0.50 10.12 -16.06
CA TYR A 242 -1.65 9.23 -16.27
C TYR A 242 -1.36 7.72 -16.15
N PRO A 243 -0.25 7.17 -16.67
CA PRO A 243 0.06 5.73 -16.52
C PRO A 243 0.26 5.27 -15.07
N ARG A 244 0.52 6.19 -14.14
CA ARG A 244 0.72 5.92 -12.71
C ARG A 244 -0.52 6.23 -11.86
N TYR A 245 -1.64 6.59 -12.49
CA TYR A 245 -2.89 6.86 -11.78
C TYR A 245 -3.38 5.59 -11.08
N MET A 246 -3.85 5.77 -9.85
CA MET A 246 -4.51 4.71 -9.08
C MET A 246 -6.02 4.84 -9.21
N ASP A 247 -6.73 3.72 -9.09
CA ASP A 247 -8.18 3.75 -9.00
C ASP A 247 -8.67 4.57 -7.79
N SER A 248 -9.86 5.17 -7.93
CA SER A 248 -10.50 5.97 -6.88
C SER A 248 -10.69 5.20 -5.56
N SER A 249 -10.73 3.86 -5.60
CA SER A 249 -10.84 3.04 -4.39
C SER A 249 -9.61 3.06 -3.48
N PHE A 250 -8.46 3.57 -3.94
CA PHE A 250 -7.29 3.80 -3.08
C PHE A 250 -7.36 5.11 -2.30
N TYR A 251 -8.25 6.02 -2.70
CA TYR A 251 -8.37 7.34 -2.10
C TYR A 251 -9.48 7.37 -1.04
N MET A 252 -9.08 7.79 0.16
CA MET A 252 -9.88 7.76 1.37
C MET A 252 -10.27 9.18 1.82
N ASP A 253 -11.33 9.25 2.62
CA ASP A 253 -11.51 10.39 3.51
C ASP A 253 -10.36 10.45 4.51
N TRP A 254 -10.03 11.64 4.96
CA TRP A 254 -8.92 11.81 5.88
C TRP A 254 -9.19 12.96 6.84
N GLU A 255 -8.51 12.90 7.98
CA GLU A 255 -8.37 14.03 8.87
C GLU A 255 -6.90 14.24 9.22
N MET A 256 -6.55 15.49 9.46
CA MET A 256 -5.26 15.91 9.96
C MET A 256 -5.50 16.71 11.23
N HIS A 257 -4.77 16.37 12.29
CA HIS A 257 -4.86 17.08 13.56
C HIS A 257 -3.46 17.36 14.08
N MET A 258 -3.19 18.65 14.22
CA MET A 258 -1.94 19.19 14.73
C MET A 258 -2.26 20.04 15.97
N GLY A 259 -1.60 19.73 17.07
CA GLY A 259 -1.91 20.23 18.42
C GLY A 259 -1.93 21.74 18.55
N GLY A 260 -2.65 22.23 19.56
CA GLY A 260 -2.72 23.64 19.92
C GLY A 260 -3.07 24.54 18.74
N CYS A 261 -2.11 25.36 18.34
CA CYS A 261 -2.26 26.36 17.29
C CYS A 261 -1.98 25.80 15.87
N GLY A 262 -1.75 24.50 15.70
CA GLY A 262 -1.52 23.88 14.40
C GLY A 262 -2.79 23.77 13.57
N GLY A 263 -3.81 23.13 14.14
CA GLY A 263 -5.16 23.10 13.58
C GLY A 263 -5.72 21.70 13.35
N PHE A 264 -6.95 21.68 12.86
CA PHE A 264 -7.69 20.48 12.53
C PHE A 264 -8.33 20.67 11.16
N LEU A 265 -8.22 19.67 10.28
CA LEU A 265 -8.71 19.72 8.91
C LEU A 265 -9.19 18.34 8.47
N THR A 266 -10.28 18.29 7.71
CA THR A 266 -10.81 17.06 7.12
C THR A 266 -10.95 17.18 5.61
N SER A 267 -10.97 16.04 4.92
CA SER A 267 -11.19 15.92 3.47
C SER A 267 -12.39 16.72 2.96
N ASN A 268 -13.46 16.82 3.76
CA ASN A 268 -14.70 17.53 3.43
C ASN A 268 -14.49 19.04 3.18
N VAL A 269 -13.55 19.66 3.89
CA VAL A 269 -13.31 21.12 3.80
C VAL A 269 -12.74 21.48 2.42
N LEU A 270 -11.87 20.63 1.88
CA LEU A 270 -11.18 20.86 0.60
C LEU A 270 -11.80 20.10 -0.58
N ASN A 271 -12.74 19.20 -0.31
CA ASN A 271 -13.27 18.24 -1.29
C ASN A 271 -12.16 17.48 -2.03
N ILE A 272 -11.19 16.95 -1.26
CA ILE A 272 -10.10 16.11 -1.78
C ILE A 272 -10.02 14.81 -1.00
N LYS A 273 -9.62 13.74 -1.68
CA LYS A 273 -9.36 12.44 -1.06
C LYS A 273 -7.85 12.17 -1.08
N ALA A 274 -7.38 11.30 -0.19
CA ALA A 274 -5.96 11.01 -0.07
C ALA A 274 -5.67 9.52 0.18
N ALA A 275 -4.48 9.07 -0.18
CA ALA A 275 -4.00 7.71 0.01
C ALA A 275 -2.61 7.73 0.66
N LEU A 276 -2.40 6.87 1.66
CA LEU A 276 -1.11 6.70 2.33
C LEU A 276 -0.32 5.57 1.66
N GLY A 277 0.89 5.89 1.21
CA GLY A 277 1.87 4.98 0.66
C GLY A 277 2.91 4.62 1.71
N LEU A 278 2.93 3.34 2.08
CA LEU A 278 3.85 2.76 3.06
C LEU A 278 5.17 2.37 2.36
N PRO A 279 6.32 2.93 2.77
CA PRO A 279 7.56 2.75 2.02
C PRO A 279 8.27 1.43 2.33
N PHE A 280 8.78 0.76 1.30
CA PHE A 280 9.70 -0.36 1.44
C PHE A 280 10.95 -0.11 0.62
N ALA A 281 12.10 -0.54 1.11
CA ALA A 281 13.38 -0.43 0.43
C ALA A 281 13.46 -1.47 -0.68
N ILE A 282 13.92 -1.06 -1.84
CA ILE A 282 14.26 -1.94 -2.95
C ILE A 282 15.78 -2.16 -2.88
N PRO A 283 16.27 -3.38 -2.56
CA PRO A 283 17.71 -3.59 -2.45
C PRO A 283 18.40 -3.40 -3.80
N LYS A 284 19.51 -2.66 -3.77
CA LYS A 284 20.46 -2.59 -4.88
C LYS A 284 21.12 -3.96 -5.03
N VAL A 285 21.20 -4.44 -6.28
CA VAL A 285 21.90 -5.69 -6.64
C VAL A 285 23.07 -5.36 -7.53
#